data_AF-A0A8C2T791-F1
#
_entry.id   AF-A0A8C2T791-F1
#
_cell.length_a   1.000
_cell.length_b   1.000
_cell.length_c   1.000
_cell.angle_alpha   90.00
_cell.angle_beta   90.00
_cell.angle_gamma   90.00
#
_symmetry.space_group_name_H-M   'P 1'
#
loop_
_entity.id
_entity.type
_entity.pdbx_description
1 polymer ?
#
loop_
_entity_poly.entity_id
_entity_poly.type
_entity_poly.pdbx_seq_one_letter_code
_entity_poly.pdbx_strand_id
1 'polypeptide(L)'
;EETRGTYVVGAAVGAEVANGTERAPFAPSALGTRPHWDAAYERELRAFQETGDAGEIWFGEESMVRIIRWLEKQKVPLDSSVLDIGTGNGVLLIELVSMLQRGKI
;
A
#
# COMPACT_ATOMS: atom_id res chain seq x y z
N GLU A 1 -19.68 22.09 -17.62
CA GLU A 1 -18.93 21.20 -18.54
C GLU A 1 -17.72 20.68 -17.80
N GLU A 2 -17.81 19.43 -17.35
CA GLU A 2 -16.78 18.73 -16.59
C GLU A 2 -16.08 17.78 -17.56
N THR A 3 -14.86 18.12 -17.95
CA THR A 3 -14.06 17.28 -18.86
C THR A 3 -13.58 16.06 -18.09
N ARG A 4 -14.35 14.97 -18.19
CA ARG A 4 -13.97 13.64 -17.71
C ARG A 4 -12.68 13.20 -18.41
N GLY A 5 -11.60 13.16 -17.65
CA GLY A 5 -10.35 12.52 -18.07
C GLY A 5 -10.61 11.05 -18.36
N THR A 6 -10.44 10.65 -19.62
CA THR A 6 -10.48 9.25 -20.04
C THR A 6 -9.22 8.55 -19.57
N TYR A 7 -9.35 7.65 -18.60
CA TYR A 7 -8.30 6.68 -18.27
C TYR A 7 -8.25 5.64 -19.39
N VAL A 8 -7.16 5.64 -20.16
CA VAL A 8 -6.87 4.59 -21.15
C VAL A 8 -6.51 3.31 -20.39
N VAL A 9 -7.42 2.34 -20.41
CA VAL A 9 -7.13 0.96 -19.99
C VAL A 9 -6.47 0.26 -21.18
N GLY A 10 -5.16 0.06 -21.11
CA GLY A 10 -4.39 -0.55 -22.19
C GLY A 10 -4.74 -2.03 -22.40
N ALA A 11 -5.29 -2.35 -23.57
CA ALA A 11 -5.42 -3.72 -24.06
C ALA A 11 -4.06 -4.20 -24.61
N ALA A 12 -3.62 -5.39 -24.19
CA ALA A 12 -2.39 -6.01 -24.66
C ALA A 12 -2.52 -6.47 -26.12
N VAL A 13 -1.59 -6.05 -26.99
CA VAL A 13 -1.45 -6.57 -28.35
C VAL A 13 0.01 -6.94 -28.64
N GLY A 14 0.15 -8.17 -29.16
CA GLY A 14 1.27 -8.84 -29.84
C GLY A 14 2.69 -8.26 -29.77
N ALA A 15 3.63 -9.08 -29.28
CA ALA A 15 5.06 -8.81 -29.38
C ALA A 15 5.64 -9.38 -30.70
N GLU A 16 6.12 -8.52 -31.59
CA GLU A 16 7.16 -8.85 -32.56
C GLU A 16 8.53 -8.45 -32.00
N VAL A 17 9.53 -9.30 -32.24
CA VAL A 17 10.87 -9.18 -31.67
C VAL A 17 11.76 -8.38 -32.62
N ALA A 18 12.23 -7.21 -32.18
CA ALA A 18 13.27 -6.44 -32.85
C ALA A 18 14.56 -6.39 -32.02
N ASN A 19 15.69 -6.49 -32.71
CA ASN A 19 17.05 -6.60 -32.21
C ASN A 19 17.60 -5.20 -31.86
N GLY A 20 18.12 -4.98 -30.65
CA GLY A 20 18.79 -3.73 -30.26
C GLY A 20 18.66 -3.42 -28.78
N THR A 21 19.74 -2.95 -28.16
CA THR A 21 19.95 -2.71 -26.73
C THR A 21 19.10 -1.56 -26.14
N GLU A 22 17.79 -1.69 -26.17
CA GLU A 22 16.86 -0.97 -25.29
C GLU A 22 16.03 -2.01 -24.54
N ARG A 23 16.06 -1.95 -23.20
CA ARG A 23 15.21 -2.83 -22.40
C ARG A 23 13.77 -2.43 -22.70
N ALA A 24 13.02 -3.33 -23.35
CA ALA A 24 11.61 -3.13 -23.62
C ALA A 24 10.89 -2.67 -22.33
N PRO A 25 9.94 -1.72 -22.43
CA PRO A 25 9.24 -1.21 -21.25
C PRO A 25 8.58 -2.36 -20.50
N PHE A 26 8.64 -2.30 -19.17
CA PHE A 26 8.01 -3.32 -18.34
C PHE A 26 6.51 -3.40 -18.64
N ALA A 27 5.99 -4.62 -18.72
CA ALA A 27 4.57 -4.83 -18.83
C ALA A 27 3.85 -4.21 -17.61
N PRO A 28 2.62 -3.68 -17.79
CA PRO A 28 1.83 -3.15 -16.69
C PRO A 28 1.66 -4.19 -15.57
N SER A 29 1.82 -3.75 -14.32
CA SER A 29 1.66 -4.63 -13.15
C SER A 29 0.19 -4.76 -12.75
N ALA A 30 -0.23 -5.96 -12.41
CA ALA A 30 -1.55 -6.20 -11.81
C ALA A 30 -1.76 -5.40 -10.52
N LEU A 31 -0.69 -5.18 -9.73
CA LEU A 31 -0.71 -4.37 -8.50
C LEU A 31 -1.06 -2.90 -8.75
N GLY A 32 -0.95 -2.43 -10.00
CA GLY A 32 -1.35 -1.07 -10.38
C GLY A 32 -2.84 -0.94 -10.72
N THR A 33 -3.63 -2.00 -10.58
CA THR A 33 -5.01 -2.04 -11.08
C THR A 33 -6.02 -2.14 -9.95
N ARG A 34 -7.12 -1.39 -10.05
CA ARG A 34 -8.23 -1.47 -9.11
C ARG A 34 -8.83 -2.89 -9.00
N PRO A 35 -9.11 -3.62 -10.10
CA PRO A 35 -9.68 -4.96 -10.00
C PRO A 35 -8.85 -5.94 -9.16
N HIS A 36 -7.52 -5.81 -9.19
CA HIS A 36 -6.65 -6.61 -8.34
C HIS A 36 -6.92 -6.36 -6.85
N TRP A 37 -7.01 -5.09 -6.45
CA TRP A 37 -7.22 -4.70 -5.06
C TRP A 37 -8.66 -4.95 -4.58
N ASP A 38 -9.66 -4.78 -5.45
CA ASP A 38 -11.05 -5.15 -5.14
C ASP A 38 -11.14 -6.66 -4.82
N ALA A 39 -10.50 -7.51 -5.64
CA ALA A 39 -10.45 -8.96 -5.38
C ALA A 39 -9.63 -9.34 -4.14
N ALA A 40 -8.53 -8.62 -3.87
CA ALA A 40 -7.74 -8.83 -2.66
C ALA A 40 -8.54 -8.50 -1.39
N TYR A 41 -9.25 -7.37 -1.40
CA TYR A 41 -10.11 -6.94 -0.31
C TYR A 41 -11.23 -7.96 -0.03
N GLU A 42 -11.94 -8.44 -1.06
CA GLU A 42 -13.00 -9.44 -0.88
C GLU A 42 -12.50 -10.75 -0.26
N ARG A 43 -11.30 -11.19 -0.66
CA ARG A 43 -10.67 -12.39 -0.11
C ARG A 43 -10.30 -12.19 1.36
N GLU A 44 -9.67 -11.08 1.70
CA GLU A 44 -9.25 -10.78 3.07
C GLU A 44 -10.44 -10.59 4.00
N LEU A 45 -11.49 -9.91 3.55
CA LEU A 45 -12.71 -9.74 4.32
C LEU A 45 -13.38 -11.09 4.63
N ARG A 46 -13.44 -12.00 3.65
CA ARG A 46 -13.97 -13.35 3.86
C ARG A 46 -13.12 -14.13 4.86
N ALA A 47 -11.80 -14.10 4.71
CA ALA A 47 -10.88 -14.76 5.64
C ALA A 47 -11.08 -14.25 7.08
N PHE A 48 -11.16 -12.93 7.27
CA PHE A 48 -11.44 -12.33 8.58
C PHE A 48 -12.77 -12.80 9.16
N GLN A 49 -13.83 -12.91 8.36
CA GLN A 49 -15.13 -13.40 8.82
C GLN A 49 -15.11 -14.88 9.23
N GLU A 50 -14.26 -15.69 8.59
CA GLU A 50 -14.18 -17.13 8.84
C GLU A 50 -13.26 -17.47 10.03
N THR A 51 -12.13 -16.78 10.18
CA THR A 51 -11.08 -17.13 11.15
C THR A 51 -10.83 -16.08 12.21
N GLY A 52 -11.28 -14.84 12.01
CA GLY A 52 -10.93 -13.68 12.83
C GLY A 52 -9.51 -13.17 12.61
N ASP A 53 -8.79 -13.69 11.59
CA ASP A 53 -7.44 -13.25 11.27
C ASP A 53 -7.44 -11.84 10.65
N ALA A 54 -6.77 -10.91 11.32
CA ALA A 54 -6.63 -9.52 10.89
C ALA A 54 -5.76 -9.34 9.64
N GLY A 55 -5.17 -10.43 9.13
CA GLY A 55 -4.43 -10.45 7.88
C GLY A 55 -2.94 -10.13 8.05
N GLU A 56 -2.25 -10.09 6.92
CA GLU A 56 -0.79 -10.00 6.87
C GLU A 56 -0.26 -8.56 7.04
N ILE A 57 0.89 -8.46 7.73
CA ILE A 57 1.70 -7.24 7.80
C ILE A 57 2.70 -7.25 6.64
N TRP A 58 2.33 -6.63 5.52
CA TRP A 58 3.07 -6.69 4.25
C TRP A 58 4.53 -6.24 4.32
N PHE A 59 4.84 -5.22 5.13
CA PHE A 59 6.21 -4.68 5.26
C PHE A 59 6.94 -5.18 6.51
N GLY A 60 6.28 -6.04 7.31
CA GLY A 60 6.77 -6.54 8.59
C GLY A 60 6.89 -5.49 9.70
N GLU A 61 6.87 -5.96 10.94
CA GLU A 61 6.97 -5.12 12.14
C GLU A 61 8.27 -4.31 12.20
N GLU A 62 9.38 -4.87 11.70
CA GLU A 62 10.68 -4.20 11.66
C GLU A 62 10.65 -2.89 10.85
N SER A 63 9.86 -2.83 9.78
CA SER A 63 9.72 -1.62 8.97
C SER A 63 8.94 -0.55 9.72
N MET A 64 7.90 -0.93 10.47
CA MET A 64 7.15 -0.02 11.34
C MET A 64 8.06 0.58 12.42
N VAL A 65 8.84 -0.26 13.11
CA VAL A 65 9.77 0.18 14.17
C VAL A 65 10.79 1.19 13.61
N ARG A 66 11.30 0.97 12.39
CA ARG A 66 12.22 1.92 11.74
C ARG A 66 11.58 3.27 11.46
N ILE A 67 10.33 3.30 10.98
CA ILE A 67 9.58 4.54 10.72
C ILE A 67 9.37 5.31 12.02
N ILE A 68 8.95 4.63 13.07
CA ILE A 68 8.71 5.20 14.39
C ILE A 68 9.97 5.85 14.96
N ARG A 69 11.09 5.12 14.99
CA ARG A 69 12.38 5.66 15.45
C ARG A 69 12.84 6.86 14.64
N TRP A 70 12.51 6.88 13.34
CA TRP A 70 12.81 8.03 12.51
C TRP A 70 11.96 9.24 12.90
N LEU A 71 10.65 9.07 13.14
CA LEU A 71 9.75 10.13 13.62
C LEU A 71 10.21 10.71 14.98
N GLU A 72 10.58 9.85 15.92
CA GLU A 72 11.19 10.23 17.21
C GLU A 72 12.43 11.10 17.01
N LYS A 73 13.35 10.64 16.15
CA LYS A 73 14.60 11.37 15.85
C LYS A 73 14.33 12.73 15.20
N GLN A 74 13.30 12.82 14.36
CA GLN A 74 12.89 14.10 13.75
C GLN A 74 12.12 15.01 14.71
N LYS A 75 11.74 14.51 15.90
CA LYS A 75 10.92 15.24 16.88
C LYS A 75 9.61 15.74 16.27
N VAL A 76 8.96 14.88 15.48
CA VAL A 76 7.65 15.20 14.89
C VAL A 76 6.64 15.46 16.02
N PRO A 77 5.91 16.60 16.01
CA PRO A 77 4.91 16.88 17.03
C PRO A 77 3.83 15.80 17.10
N LEU A 78 3.40 15.44 18.31
CA LEU A 78 2.43 14.36 18.56
C LEU A 78 1.02 14.64 18.05
N ASP A 79 0.71 15.91 17.84
CA ASP A 79 -0.53 16.39 17.24
C ASP A 79 -0.46 16.53 15.71
N SER A 80 0.67 16.10 15.10
CA SER A 80 0.80 16.07 13.65
C SER A 80 -0.20 15.11 13.03
N SER A 81 -0.81 15.53 11.92
CA SER A 81 -1.66 14.66 11.11
C SER A 81 -0.81 13.68 10.29
N VAL A 82 -1.20 12.41 10.27
CA VAL A 82 -0.52 11.33 9.52
C VAL A 82 -1.49 10.74 8.49
N LEU A 83 -1.00 10.53 7.27
CA LEU A 83 -1.70 9.81 6.20
C LEU A 83 -0.89 8.57 5.83
N ASP A 84 -1.50 7.40 5.95
CA ASP A 84 -0.92 6.12 5.52
C ASP A 84 -1.59 5.64 4.23
N ILE A 85 -0.84 5.63 3.14
CA ILE A 85 -1.34 5.27 1.80
C ILE A 85 -1.05 3.79 1.56
N GLY A 86 -2.10 3.01 1.33
CA GLY A 86 -1.96 1.56 1.22
C GLY A 86 -1.78 0.88 2.59
N THR A 87 -2.47 1.39 3.61
CA THR A 87 -2.36 0.95 5.02
C THR A 87 -2.74 -0.51 5.28
N GLY A 88 -3.36 -1.18 4.30
CA GLY A 88 -3.84 -2.57 4.46
C GLY A 88 -4.79 -2.68 5.66
N ASN A 89 -4.43 -3.53 6.62
CA ASN A 89 -5.20 -3.71 7.86
C ASN A 89 -5.02 -2.59 8.91
N GLY A 90 -4.18 -1.58 8.65
CA GLY A 90 -4.04 -0.41 9.52
C GLY A 90 -3.06 -0.56 10.69
N VAL A 91 -2.29 -1.66 10.76
CA VAL A 91 -1.44 -1.96 11.92
C VAL A 91 -0.42 -0.86 12.26
N LEU A 92 0.13 -0.16 11.25
CA LEU A 92 1.08 0.95 11.48
C LEU A 92 0.41 2.11 12.22
N LEU A 93 -0.81 2.48 11.82
CA LEU A 93 -1.57 3.55 12.46
C LEU A 93 -1.94 3.17 13.91
N ILE A 94 -2.32 1.92 14.13
CA ILE A 94 -2.61 1.40 15.48
C ILE A 94 -1.38 1.46 16.37
N GLU A 95 -0.21 1.08 15.86
CA GLU A 95 1.03 1.13 16.65
C GLU A 95 1.46 2.57 16.92
N LEU A 96 1.35 3.48 15.95
CA LEU A 96 1.62 4.91 16.17
C LEU A 96 0.76 5.48 17.31
N VAL A 97 -0.55 5.23 17.30
CA VAL A 97 -1.46 5.65 18.38
C VAL A 97 -1.08 4.99 19.71
N SER A 98 -0.77 3.71 19.70
CA SER A 98 -0.35 2.98 20.90
C SER A 98 0.91 3.56 21.52
N MET A 99 1.84 4.05 20.71
CA MET A 99 3.07 4.66 21.20
C MET A 99 2.86 6.07 21.77
N LEU A 100 1.93 6.85 21.20
CA LEU A 100 1.47 8.12 21.80
C LEU A 100 0.90 7.90 23.20
N GLN A 101 0.04 6.88 23.35
CA GLN A 101 -0.58 6.56 24.64
C GLN A 101 0.44 6.08 25.69
N ARG A 102 1.55 5.46 25.25
CA ARG A 102 2.63 4.98 26.14
C ARG A 102 3.67 6.06 26.45
N GLY A 103 3.56 7.27 25.90
CA GLY A 103 4.53 8.36 26.07
C GLY A 103 5.93 8.03 25.55
N LYS A 104 6.03 7.18 24.51
CA LYS A 104 7.31 6.76 23.90
C LYS A 104 7.73 7.64 22.72
N ILE A 105 6.74 8.31 22.12
CA ILE A 105 6.87 9.46 21.23
C ILE A 105 6.27 10.66 21.95
#